data_AF-K1SI39-F1
#
_entry.id   AF-K1SI39-F1
#
_cell.length_a   1.000
_cell.length_b   1.000
_cell.length_c   1.000
_cell.angle_alpha   90.00
_cell.angle_beta   90.00
_cell.angle_gamma   90.00
#
_symmetry.space_group_name_H-M   'P 1'
#
loop_
_entity.id
_entity.type
_entity.pdbx_description
1 polymer ?
#
loop_
_entity_poly.entity_id
_entity_poly.type
_entity_poly.pdbx_seq_one_letter_code
_entity_poly.pdbx_strand_id
1 'polypeptide(L)'
;MPNHVTNRLEINADRETVQKVMNFLKGKTDDDNTPCYIDFNNIIPMPEELLIEKSSSGDLGMKYLEAMQLKPFYFLLDDDALRTIQWIEGLAEKDRKEALQLGASYLENRKKYGYPTWYEWSTATWGTKWNAYHQDFEEPNILWFDT
;
A
#
# COMPACT_ATOMS: atom_id res chain seq x y z
N MET A 1 -9.00 11.82 13.59
CA MET A 1 -8.90 10.69 14.53
C MET A 1 -8.96 9.43 13.68
N PRO A 2 -7.95 8.54 13.73
CA PRO A 2 -8.09 7.24 13.10
C PRO A 2 -9.24 6.49 13.80
N ASN A 3 -10.12 5.87 13.01
CA ASN A 3 -11.06 4.89 13.53
C ASN A 3 -10.37 3.54 13.42
N HIS A 4 -10.15 2.90 14.56
CA HIS A 4 -9.54 1.58 14.64
C HIS A 4 -10.66 0.54 14.66
N VAL A 5 -10.47 -0.57 13.94
CA VAL A 5 -11.36 -1.72 14.00
C VAL A 5 -10.65 -2.82 14.78
N THR A 6 -11.21 -3.19 15.92
CA THR A 6 -10.74 -4.32 16.71
C THR A 6 -11.38 -5.60 16.21
N ASN A 7 -10.53 -6.57 15.84
CA ASN A 7 -10.92 -7.85 15.26
C ASN A 7 -10.67 -8.97 16.26
N ARG A 8 -11.53 -10.01 16.21
CA ARG A 8 -11.37 -11.26 16.95
C ARG A 8 -11.28 -12.42 15.97
N LEU A 9 -10.14 -13.10 15.94
CA LEU A 9 -9.91 -14.31 15.17
C LEU A 9 -9.95 -15.53 16.09
N GLU A 10 -10.91 -16.43 15.88
CA GLU A 10 -10.99 -17.72 16.57
C GLU A 10 -10.81 -18.88 15.60
N ILE A 11 -9.86 -19.77 15.90
CA ILE A 11 -9.56 -20.95 15.08
C ILE A 11 -10.11 -22.19 15.77
N ASN A 12 -11.15 -22.78 15.17
CA ASN A 12 -11.80 -23.97 15.68
C ASN A 12 -11.20 -25.23 15.02
N ALA A 13 -10.14 -25.78 15.63
CA ALA A 13 -9.48 -27.00 15.17
C ALA A 13 -8.80 -27.74 16.33
N ASP A 14 -8.20 -28.90 16.06
CA ASP A 14 -7.33 -29.56 17.03
C ASP A 14 -6.08 -28.70 17.34
N ARG A 15 -5.46 -28.98 18.48
CA ARG A 15 -4.33 -28.19 18.99
C ARG A 15 -3.15 -28.12 18.03
N GLU A 16 -2.86 -29.20 17.29
CA GLU A 16 -1.74 -29.22 16.35
C GLU A 16 -2.04 -28.31 15.16
N THR A 17 -3.25 -28.37 14.63
CA THR A 17 -3.71 -27.49 13.55
C THR A 17 -3.73 -26.02 13.99
N VAL A 18 -4.23 -25.70 15.17
CA VAL A 18 -4.20 -24.33 15.72
C VAL A 18 -2.77 -23.81 15.76
N GLN A 19 -1.83 -24.59 16.30
CA GLN A 19 -0.43 -24.16 16.38
C GLN A 19 0.20 -23.94 14.99
N LYS A 20 -0.12 -24.79 14.01
CA LYS A 20 0.36 -24.63 12.63
C LYS A 20 -0.14 -23.33 12.01
N VAL A 21 -1.43 -23.01 12.17
CA VAL A 21 -2.01 -21.78 11.62
C VAL A 21 -1.43 -20.56 12.33
N MET A 22 -1.36 -20.55 13.66
CA MET A 22 -0.78 -19.42 14.41
C MET A 22 0.69 -19.19 14.05
N ASN A 23 1.47 -20.27 13.85
CA ASN A 23 2.86 -20.14 13.40
C ASN A 23 2.98 -19.61 11.97
N PHE A 24 2.05 -19.96 11.08
CA PHE A 24 2.00 -19.44 9.72
C PHE A 24 1.67 -17.94 9.70
N LEU A 25 0.73 -17.50 10.55
CA LEU A 25 0.32 -16.10 10.62
C LEU A 25 1.41 -15.20 11.23
N LYS A 26 2.22 -15.73 12.15
CA LYS A 26 3.20 -15.00 12.93
C LYS A 26 4.22 -14.22 12.09
N GLY A 27 4.31 -12.91 12.30
CA GLY A 27 5.29 -12.04 11.67
C GLY A 27 6.65 -12.03 12.37
N LYS A 28 7.55 -11.16 11.90
CA LYS A 28 8.80 -10.86 12.62
C LYS A 28 8.48 -10.05 13.86
N THR A 29 9.24 -10.27 14.93
CA THR A 29 9.21 -9.39 16.11
C THR A 29 9.74 -8.02 15.71
N ASP A 30 9.08 -6.95 16.14
CA ASP A 30 9.52 -5.59 15.89
C ASP A 30 10.80 -5.25 16.68
N ASP A 31 11.45 -4.14 16.32
CA ASP A 31 12.70 -3.68 16.94
C ASP A 31 12.58 -3.46 18.45
N ASP A 32 11.38 -3.12 18.95
CA ASP A 32 11.07 -2.95 20.37
C ASP A 32 10.75 -4.27 21.09
N ASN A 33 11.10 -5.42 20.49
CA ASN A 33 10.74 -6.76 20.95
C ASN A 33 9.22 -7.03 21.05
N THR A 34 8.39 -6.18 20.44
CA THR A 34 6.94 -6.40 20.39
C THR A 34 6.65 -7.59 19.46
N PRO A 35 6.01 -8.67 19.95
CA PRO A 35 5.71 -9.83 19.12
C PRO A 35 4.61 -9.52 18.10
N CYS A 36 4.81 -9.94 16.86
CA CYS A 36 3.79 -9.92 15.81
C CYS A 36 3.19 -11.32 15.66
N TYR A 37 1.94 -11.49 16.08
CA TYR A 37 1.21 -12.76 16.08
C TYR A 37 0.44 -13.02 14.78
N ILE A 38 0.08 -11.97 14.04
CA ILE A 38 -0.51 -12.02 12.71
C ILE A 38 0.10 -10.92 11.83
N ASP A 39 0.61 -11.33 10.67
CA ASP A 39 1.13 -10.45 9.63
C ASP A 39 0.43 -10.81 8.32
N PHE A 40 -0.31 -9.87 7.74
CA PHE A 40 -1.03 -10.09 6.49
C PHE A 40 -0.11 -10.42 5.32
N ASN A 41 1.18 -10.05 5.38
CA ASN A 41 2.15 -10.45 4.35
C ASN A 41 2.41 -11.96 4.33
N ASN A 42 2.21 -12.66 5.45
CA ASN A 42 2.30 -14.12 5.45
C ASN A 42 1.12 -14.77 4.71
N ILE A 43 -0.03 -14.09 4.65
CA ILE A 43 -1.24 -14.57 3.97
C ILE A 43 -1.20 -14.21 2.48
N ILE A 44 -1.08 -12.91 2.18
CA ILE A 44 -0.90 -12.39 0.82
C ILE A 44 0.24 -11.35 0.89
N PRO A 45 1.45 -11.69 0.42
CA PRO A 45 2.60 -10.81 0.52
C PRO A 45 2.44 -9.60 -0.39
N MET A 46 2.72 -8.42 0.16
CA MET A 46 2.82 -7.19 -0.63
C MET A 46 4.14 -7.18 -1.40
N PRO A 47 4.12 -6.92 -2.72
CA PRO A 47 5.33 -6.67 -3.49
C PRO A 47 6.18 -5.52 -2.92
N GLU A 48 7.49 -5.74 -2.75
CA GLU A 48 8.39 -4.74 -2.18
C GLU A 48 8.44 -3.45 -3.01
N GLU A 49 8.26 -3.52 -4.33
CA GLU A 49 8.29 -2.33 -5.19
C GLU A 49 7.07 -1.41 -4.97
N LEU A 50 6.01 -1.93 -4.34
CA LEU A 50 4.86 -1.13 -3.93
C LEU A 50 5.12 -0.38 -2.62
N LEU A 51 6.19 -0.68 -1.86
CA LEU A 51 6.56 0.00 -0.61
C LEU A 51 7.14 1.41 -0.86
N ILE A 52 6.45 2.19 -1.69
CA ILE A 52 6.72 3.59 -2.00
C ILE A 52 5.59 4.46 -1.46
N GLU A 53 5.93 5.59 -0.86
CA GLU A 53 4.94 6.45 -0.22
C GLU A 53 3.94 7.00 -1.25
N LYS A 54 2.65 6.99 -0.88
CA LYS A 54 1.58 7.63 -1.64
C LYS A 54 1.64 9.15 -1.44
N SER A 55 1.88 9.90 -2.51
CA SER A 55 1.95 11.37 -2.44
C SER A 55 1.29 12.05 -3.64
N SER A 56 0.89 13.32 -3.45
CA SER A 56 0.35 14.15 -4.53
C SER A 56 1.39 14.41 -5.62
N SER A 57 2.68 14.50 -5.27
CA SER A 57 3.76 14.70 -6.25
C SER A 57 3.87 13.52 -7.20
N GLY A 58 3.77 12.29 -6.66
CA GLY A 58 3.78 11.06 -7.46
C GLY A 58 2.56 10.96 -8.38
N ASP A 59 1.36 11.31 -7.88
CA ASP A 59 0.15 11.32 -8.70
C ASP A 59 0.25 12.31 -9.87
N LEU A 60 0.68 13.54 -9.59
CA LEU A 60 0.83 14.58 -10.61
C LEU A 60 1.91 14.21 -11.62
N GLY A 61 3.04 13.66 -11.16
CA GLY A 61 4.09 13.14 -12.04
C GLY A 61 3.60 12.01 -12.95
N MET A 62 2.82 11.06 -12.40
CA MET A 62 2.23 9.96 -13.16
C MET A 62 1.29 10.50 -14.24
N LYS A 63 0.34 11.37 -13.87
CA LYS A 63 -0.60 12.01 -14.80
C LYS A 63 0.10 12.82 -15.89
N TYR A 64 1.15 13.57 -15.51
CA TYR A 64 1.96 14.30 -16.47
C TYR A 64 2.56 13.37 -17.52
N LEU A 65 3.18 12.26 -17.09
CA LEU A 65 3.81 11.30 -18.00
C LEU A 65 2.80 10.64 -18.93
N GLU A 66 1.59 10.33 -18.45
CA GLU A 66 0.49 9.85 -19.30
C GLU A 66 0.08 10.90 -20.33
N ALA A 67 -0.08 12.16 -19.91
CA ALA A 67 -0.42 13.24 -20.81
C ALA A 67 0.68 13.46 -21.86
N MET A 68 1.96 13.30 -21.51
CA MET A 68 3.08 13.37 -22.45
C MET A 68 3.04 12.29 -23.53
N GLN A 69 2.54 11.09 -23.22
CA GLN A 69 2.42 9.99 -24.20
C GLN A 69 1.37 10.28 -25.28
N LEU A 70 0.45 11.20 -25.02
CA LEU A 70 -0.58 11.60 -25.98
C LEU A 70 -0.10 12.65 -26.97
N LYS A 71 1.18 13.09 -26.97
CA LYS A 71 1.70 13.98 -28.03
C LYS A 71 1.65 13.26 -29.39
N PRO A 72 1.09 13.87 -30.46
CA PRO A 72 0.68 15.28 -30.61
C PRO A 72 -0.82 15.58 -30.35
N PHE A 73 -1.62 14.62 -29.91
CA PHE A 73 -3.07 14.71 -29.71
C PHE A 73 -3.50 15.48 -28.45
N TYR A 74 -2.81 16.56 -28.11
CA TYR A 74 -3.04 17.33 -26.87
C TYR A 74 -4.41 17.97 -26.80
N PHE A 75 -5.03 18.22 -27.95
CA PHE A 75 -6.40 18.70 -28.04
C PHE A 75 -7.44 17.72 -27.49
N LEU A 76 -7.07 16.46 -27.20
CA LEU A 76 -7.92 15.47 -26.53
C LEU A 76 -7.77 15.46 -25.01
N LEU A 77 -6.82 16.21 -24.44
CA LEU A 77 -6.63 16.27 -23.00
C LEU A 77 -7.78 17.03 -22.35
N ASP A 78 -8.21 16.56 -21.19
CA ASP A 78 -9.15 17.30 -20.35
C ASP A 78 -8.44 18.45 -19.59
N ASP A 79 -9.25 19.31 -18.96
CA ASP A 79 -8.76 20.46 -18.21
C ASP A 79 -7.85 20.05 -17.03
N ASP A 80 -8.04 18.86 -16.45
CA ASP A 80 -7.23 18.37 -15.32
C ASP A 80 -5.82 17.99 -15.78
N ALA A 81 -5.71 17.29 -16.90
CA ALA A 81 -4.43 16.95 -17.52
C ALA A 81 -3.68 18.21 -17.96
N LEU A 82 -4.37 19.19 -18.57
CA LEU A 82 -3.75 20.48 -18.94
C LEU A 82 -3.23 21.26 -17.73
N ARG A 83 -3.99 21.31 -16.63
CA ARG A 83 -3.54 21.93 -15.38
C ARG A 83 -2.36 21.19 -14.77
N THR A 84 -2.35 19.87 -14.83
CA THR A 84 -1.23 19.05 -14.35
C THR A 84 0.05 19.36 -15.12
N ILE A 85 -0.03 19.49 -16.45
CA ILE A 85 1.11 19.91 -17.28
C ILE A 85 1.63 21.26 -16.84
N GLN A 86 0.77 22.27 -16.77
CA GLN A 86 1.15 23.63 -16.36
C GLN A 86 1.80 23.66 -14.97
N TRP A 87 1.23 22.91 -14.01
CA TRP A 87 1.76 22.83 -12.66
C TRP A 87 3.16 22.22 -12.63
N ILE A 88 3.34 21.04 -13.23
CA ILE A 88 4.61 20.31 -13.23
C ILE A 88 5.69 21.08 -13.99
N GLU A 89 5.36 21.72 -15.11
CA GLU A 89 6.30 22.55 -15.87
C GLU A 89 6.73 23.80 -15.10
N GLY A 90 5.84 24.37 -14.29
CA GLY A 90 6.11 25.52 -13.43
C GLY A 90 6.90 25.23 -12.15
N LEU A 91 7.13 23.96 -11.80
CA LEU A 91 7.95 23.59 -10.65
C LEU A 91 9.44 23.92 -10.87
N ALA A 92 10.16 24.13 -9.76
CA ALA A 92 11.62 24.17 -9.79
C ALA A 92 12.16 22.84 -10.36
N GLU A 93 13.30 22.89 -11.05
CA GLU A 93 13.86 21.74 -11.78
C GLU A 93 14.03 20.50 -10.88
N LYS A 94 14.48 20.71 -9.63
CA LYS A 94 14.62 19.65 -8.64
C LYS A 94 13.28 18.96 -8.35
N ASP A 95 12.28 19.73 -7.95
CA ASP A 95 10.96 19.20 -7.56
C ASP A 95 10.25 18.55 -8.75
N ARG A 96 10.40 19.13 -9.95
CA ARG A 96 9.92 18.54 -11.20
C ARG A 96 10.55 17.17 -11.44
N LYS A 97 11.88 17.05 -11.28
CA LYS A 97 12.58 15.79 -11.47
C LYS A 97 12.11 14.73 -10.47
N GLU A 98 11.95 15.10 -9.20
CA GLU A 98 11.45 14.20 -8.16
C GLU A 98 10.02 13.72 -8.46
N ALA A 99 9.12 14.63 -8.85
CA ALA A 99 7.76 14.28 -9.23
C ALA A 99 7.73 13.30 -10.42
N LEU A 100 8.52 13.55 -11.46
CA LEU A 100 8.59 12.68 -12.63
C LEU A 100 9.21 11.31 -12.32
N GLN A 101 10.22 11.25 -11.46
CA GLN A 101 10.80 9.98 -11.02
C GLN A 101 9.77 9.15 -10.24
N LEU A 102 9.07 9.76 -9.29
CA LEU A 102 8.04 9.07 -8.51
C LEU A 102 6.86 8.65 -9.39
N GLY A 103 6.42 9.52 -10.29
CA GLY A 103 5.38 9.23 -11.27
C GLY A 103 5.73 8.07 -12.22
N ALA A 104 7.00 7.98 -12.64
CA ALA A 104 7.47 6.86 -13.45
C ALA A 104 7.39 5.53 -12.68
N SER A 105 7.82 5.51 -11.42
CA SER A 105 7.69 4.34 -10.54
C SER A 105 6.22 3.94 -10.36
N TYR A 106 5.32 4.91 -10.19
CA TYR A 106 3.87 4.64 -10.07
C TYR A 106 3.31 4.01 -11.36
N LEU A 107 3.70 4.51 -12.53
CA LEU A 107 3.29 3.91 -13.82
C LEU A 107 3.77 2.47 -13.96
N GLU A 108 5.02 2.20 -13.61
CA GLU A 108 5.60 0.87 -13.68
C GLU A 108 4.88 -0.10 -12.73
N ASN A 109 4.72 0.30 -11.47
CA ASN A 109 3.99 -0.47 -10.47
C ASN A 109 2.54 -0.74 -10.90
N ARG A 110 1.84 0.27 -11.39
CA ARG A 110 0.45 0.11 -11.84
C ARG A 110 0.36 -0.82 -13.04
N LYS A 111 1.34 -0.82 -13.94
CA LYS A 111 1.41 -1.77 -15.06
C LYS A 111 1.68 -3.20 -14.60
N LYS A 112 2.55 -3.38 -13.60
CA LYS A 112 2.99 -4.70 -13.11
C LYS A 112 1.98 -5.35 -12.16
N TYR A 113 1.40 -4.55 -11.27
CA TYR A 113 0.58 -5.02 -10.14
C TYR A 113 -0.87 -4.54 -10.17
N GLY A 114 -1.20 -3.60 -11.06
CA GLY A 114 -2.53 -2.95 -11.10
C GLY A 114 -2.66 -1.75 -10.14
N TYR A 115 -1.67 -1.51 -9.28
CA TYR A 115 -1.68 -0.48 -8.25
C TYR A 115 -0.39 0.33 -8.28
N PRO A 116 -0.44 1.66 -8.05
CA PRO A 116 0.76 2.50 -8.08
C PRO A 116 1.60 2.37 -6.80
N THR A 117 0.96 2.18 -5.63
CA THR A 117 1.62 2.17 -4.33
C THR A 117 1.03 1.11 -3.39
N TRP A 118 1.66 0.94 -2.23
CA TRP A 118 1.20 0.07 -1.15
C TRP A 118 -0.21 0.42 -0.69
N TYR A 119 -0.60 1.70 -0.78
CA TYR A 119 -1.84 2.20 -0.20
C TYR A 119 -3.07 1.66 -0.93
N GLU A 120 -3.10 1.76 -2.25
CA GLU A 120 -4.20 1.22 -3.04
C GLU A 120 -4.19 -0.32 -2.98
N TRP A 121 -2.99 -0.92 -3.01
CA TRP A 121 -2.85 -2.37 -2.99
C TRP A 121 -3.34 -2.98 -1.67
N SER A 122 -2.96 -2.43 -0.51
CA SER A 122 -3.36 -2.97 0.80
C SER A 122 -4.86 -2.85 0.99
N THR A 123 -5.42 -1.68 0.65
CA THR A 123 -6.86 -1.44 0.75
C THR A 123 -7.65 -2.40 -0.13
N ALA A 124 -7.19 -2.67 -1.36
CA ALA A 124 -7.87 -3.58 -2.28
C ALA A 124 -7.65 -5.06 -1.97
N THR A 125 -6.48 -5.43 -1.45
CA THR A 125 -6.06 -6.84 -1.28
C THR A 125 -6.30 -7.36 0.13
N TRP A 126 -5.93 -6.59 1.15
CA TRP A 126 -6.18 -6.93 2.55
C TRP A 126 -7.53 -6.41 3.06
N GLY A 127 -8.15 -5.47 2.35
CA GLY A 127 -9.40 -4.83 2.78
C GLY A 127 -9.20 -3.74 3.83
N THR A 128 -7.96 -3.43 4.20
CA THR A 128 -7.60 -2.39 5.16
C THR A 128 -6.31 -1.69 4.74
N LYS A 129 -6.13 -0.46 5.22
CA LYS A 129 -4.97 0.37 4.92
C LYS A 129 -3.69 -0.22 5.52
N TRP A 130 -3.75 -0.60 6.79
CA TRP A 130 -2.59 -1.02 7.57
C TRP A 130 -2.61 -2.51 7.83
N ASN A 131 -1.43 -3.06 8.10
CA ASN A 131 -1.33 -4.40 8.66
C ASN A 131 -1.92 -4.44 10.08
N ALA A 132 -2.01 -5.63 10.68
CA ALA A 132 -2.49 -5.78 12.05
C ALA A 132 -1.52 -5.17 13.08
N TYR A 133 -2.06 -4.48 14.10
CA TYR A 133 -1.31 -3.96 15.24
C TYR A 133 -2.10 -4.18 16.54
N HIS A 134 -1.48 -3.88 17.70
CA HIS A 134 -2.05 -4.15 19.03
C HIS A 134 -2.62 -5.56 19.14
N GLN A 135 -1.73 -6.55 19.10
CA GLN A 135 -2.11 -7.95 18.95
C GLN A 135 -1.95 -8.69 20.26
N ASP A 136 -3.00 -9.36 20.71
CA ASP A 136 -3.03 -10.04 22.01
C ASP A 136 -3.80 -11.36 21.94
N PHE A 137 -3.31 -12.39 22.62
CA PHE A 137 -4.02 -13.66 22.78
C PHE A 137 -4.94 -13.62 23.98
N GLU A 138 -6.20 -14.00 23.78
CA GLU A 138 -7.12 -14.36 24.88
C GLU A 138 -6.91 -15.83 25.26
N GLU A 139 -6.81 -16.70 24.25
CA GLU A 139 -6.51 -18.13 24.35
C GLU A 139 -5.58 -18.54 23.20
N PRO A 140 -4.91 -19.71 23.24
CA PRO A 140 -4.03 -20.14 22.16
C PRO A 140 -4.67 -20.22 20.76
N ASN A 141 -6.00 -20.28 20.69
CA ASN A 141 -6.81 -20.30 19.47
C ASN A 141 -7.60 -19.00 19.23
N ILE A 142 -7.51 -17.99 20.11
CA ILE A 142 -8.26 -16.73 20.02
C ILE A 142 -7.28 -15.55 20.06
N LEU A 143 -7.14 -14.86 18.92
CA LEU A 143 -6.27 -13.71 18.72
C LEU A 143 -7.11 -12.44 18.50
N TRP A 144 -6.77 -11.38 19.22
CA TRP A 144 -7.29 -10.03 19.00
C TRP A 144 -6.25 -9.18 18.30
N PHE A 145 -6.70 -8.29 17.39
CA PHE A 145 -5.82 -7.32 16.73
C PHE A 145 -6.62 -6.14 16.16
N ASP A 146 -5.98 -4.97 16.10
CA ASP A 146 -6.51 -3.78 15.46
C ASP A 146 -6.04 -3.64 14.00
N THR A 147 -6.87 -2.97 13.18
CA THR A 147 -6.54 -2.51 11.82
C THR A 147 -7.02 -1.08 11.61
#